data_AF-B8CJ49-F1
#
_entry.id   AF-B8CJ49-F1
#
_cell.length_a   1.000
_cell.length_b   1.000
_cell.length_c   1.000
_cell.angle_alpha   90.00
_cell.angle_beta   90.00
_cell.angle_gamma   90.00
#
_symmetry.space_group_name_H-M   'P 1'
#
loop_
_entity.id
_entity.type
_entity.pdbx_description
1 polymer ?
#
loop_
_entity_poly.entity_id
_entity_poly.type
_entity_poly.pdbx_seq_one_letter_code
_entity_poly.pdbx_strand_id
1 'polypeptide(L)'
;MNNYIPSINESINAKTTSFRDLCSSFIVNEYYERLASSSNTILVGPRGSGKTTLMRMLEVRSLEHWEAEEAKLFRRKVSFSGVFIPTDRLWKRQYDNAKDKVKNHEDSLVLSSQFIYHILEQLVQSISFRTSRTLKLDHNFRHVELSKQDEVELVSCLAKQWHVKPHINSLKGLVISIALKKSEVSNYISDISFKKSTSEAPKVVSADISEVLNTSITIINTYLNENGEKWAFLFDELELAPDEIIQPLIDCMRGGHQDIILKLALSPYHKGINITNSPESSMKNQDLSYIDLTDISEKEGLKFATSLCTKMLIGKGIFSDIESCFISPDEIAIDQVFHSLCQKDADFYQYLNSKGFLGINYSDVEPTRRPQFRKVKFIAYLRDLRRNNSGQKQARRRPADYYAGFENICKSTEFNPRMIIGIMNMFIPIIKDRNRVTISEQISGLQSYFESFRSLLSTIAIDSSDGRINNIYDLVDKIAWFFNNEIYGDKFSSQPKGVIVLDRDTPRELGEAIGLALNAGALISTENSDSKGGDLTNESINSCRLSYLFSHHYGLLLTQQGPIDLSRIMKSKDINSGSIRVVRTSNYNDDRQFRLELK
;
A
#
# COMPACT_ATOMS: atom_id res chain seq x y z
N MET A 1 -19.22 -22.24 23.85
CA MET A 1 -18.79 -22.01 22.46
C MET A 1 -17.63 -21.03 22.52
N ASN A 2 -16.44 -21.42 22.08
CA ASN A 2 -15.26 -20.56 22.13
C ASN A 2 -15.50 -19.32 21.26
N ASN A 3 -15.52 -18.15 21.89
CA ASN A 3 -15.53 -16.84 21.22
C ASN A 3 -14.20 -16.68 20.48
N TYR A 4 -14.12 -17.26 19.28
CA TYR A 4 -13.05 -16.99 18.34
C TYR A 4 -13.19 -15.54 17.88
N ILE A 5 -12.34 -14.66 18.40
CA ILE A 5 -12.16 -13.31 17.85
C ILE A 5 -11.21 -13.47 16.67
N PRO A 6 -11.65 -13.25 15.42
CA PRO A 6 -10.78 -13.27 14.25
C PRO A 6 -9.56 -12.41 14.51
N SER A 7 -8.35 -12.95 14.35
CA SER A 7 -7.16 -12.12 14.49
C SER A 7 -7.14 -11.10 13.36
N ILE A 8 -6.67 -9.88 13.59
CA ILE A 8 -6.53 -8.85 12.54
C ILE A 8 -5.58 -9.31 11.41
N ASN A 9 -4.76 -10.34 11.65
CA ASN A 9 -3.95 -11.02 10.64
C ASN A 9 -4.75 -11.95 9.70
N GLU A 10 -6.03 -12.24 10.00
CA GLU A 10 -6.95 -12.91 9.08
C GLU A 10 -7.47 -12.00 7.96
N SER A 11 -7.00 -10.74 7.89
CA SER A 11 -7.13 -9.93 6.67
C SER A 11 -6.47 -10.69 5.51
N ILE A 12 -7.24 -11.02 4.47
CA ILE A 12 -6.82 -11.85 3.33
C ILE A 12 -5.44 -11.40 2.82
N ASN A 13 -4.41 -12.22 3.04
CA ASN A 13 -3.10 -11.97 2.44
C ASN A 13 -3.15 -12.39 0.97
N ALA A 14 -3.34 -11.42 0.09
CA ALA A 14 -3.44 -11.62 -1.34
C ALA A 14 -2.24 -12.37 -1.96
N LYS A 15 -1.09 -12.49 -1.28
CA LYS A 15 0.03 -13.34 -1.74
C LYS A 15 -0.25 -14.83 -1.61
N THR A 16 -0.96 -15.24 -0.56
CA THR A 16 -1.19 -16.66 -0.21
C THR A 16 -2.60 -17.14 -0.57
N THR A 17 -3.47 -16.24 -1.01
CA THR A 17 -4.83 -16.57 -1.45
C THR A 17 -4.81 -17.45 -2.70
N SER A 18 -5.65 -18.49 -2.74
CA SER A 18 -5.82 -19.31 -3.94
C SER A 18 -6.34 -18.47 -5.10
N PHE A 19 -6.08 -18.87 -6.35
CA PHE A 19 -6.61 -18.17 -7.53
C PHE A 19 -8.15 -18.12 -7.52
N ARG A 20 -8.81 -19.20 -7.08
CA ARG A 20 -10.27 -19.26 -7.01
C ARG A 20 -10.84 -18.25 -6.01
N ASP A 21 -10.25 -18.18 -4.81
CA ASP A 21 -10.71 -17.25 -3.78
C ASP A 21 -10.43 -15.79 -4.19
N LEU A 22 -9.27 -15.55 -4.82
CA LEU A 22 -8.94 -14.24 -5.39
C LEU A 22 -9.99 -13.81 -6.42
N CYS A 23 -10.26 -14.65 -7.42
CA CYS A 23 -11.18 -14.33 -8.51
C CYS A 23 -12.63 -14.15 -8.04
N SER A 24 -13.09 -14.97 -7.09
CA SER A 24 -14.48 -14.90 -6.57
C SER A 24 -14.73 -13.63 -5.73
N SER A 25 -13.73 -13.17 -4.99
CA SER A 25 -13.84 -11.99 -4.12
C SER A 25 -13.44 -10.68 -4.80
N PHE A 26 -12.85 -10.74 -6.01
CA PHE A 26 -12.37 -9.56 -6.71
C PHE A 26 -13.49 -8.57 -7.08
N ILE A 27 -13.17 -7.28 -7.00
CA ILE A 27 -14.09 -6.18 -7.33
C ILE A 27 -13.36 -5.27 -8.31
N VAL A 28 -13.97 -5.08 -9.48
CA VAL A 28 -13.45 -4.20 -10.51
C VAL A 28 -13.55 -2.75 -10.03
N ASN A 29 -12.48 -1.99 -10.24
CA ASN A 29 -12.43 -0.55 -10.03
C ASN A 29 -11.68 0.12 -11.19
N GLU A 30 -11.70 1.45 -11.22
CA GLU A 30 -11.04 2.24 -12.27
C GLU A 30 -9.54 1.96 -12.36
N TYR A 31 -8.87 1.73 -11.22
CA TYR A 31 -7.44 1.41 -11.19
C TYR A 31 -7.14 0.11 -11.94
N TYR A 32 -7.97 -0.92 -11.77
CA TYR A 32 -7.84 -2.16 -12.53
C TYR A 32 -8.07 -1.94 -14.03
N GLU A 33 -9.06 -1.12 -14.39
CA GLU A 33 -9.34 -0.79 -15.78
C GLU A 33 -8.17 -0.10 -16.48
N ARG A 34 -7.49 0.82 -15.78
CA ARG A 34 -6.28 1.49 -16.26
C ARG A 34 -5.09 0.53 -16.33
N LEU A 35 -4.90 -0.28 -15.29
CA LEU A 35 -3.80 -1.24 -15.19
C LEU A 35 -3.89 -2.34 -16.26
N ALA A 36 -5.10 -2.71 -16.70
CA ALA A 36 -5.34 -3.70 -17.75
C ALA A 36 -4.91 -3.26 -19.17
N SER A 37 -4.53 -1.99 -19.36
CA SER A 37 -4.04 -1.49 -20.65
C SER A 37 -2.67 -2.06 -21.04
N SER A 38 -2.37 -2.08 -22.34
CA SER A 38 -1.15 -2.66 -22.90
C SER A 38 0.04 -1.70 -22.92
N SER A 39 0.13 -0.84 -21.89
CA SER A 39 1.21 0.11 -21.67
C SER A 39 2.03 -0.24 -20.42
N ASN A 40 3.27 0.24 -20.41
CA ASN A 40 4.12 0.25 -19.23
C ASN A 40 3.42 1.04 -18.12
N THR A 41 3.37 0.49 -16.90
CA THR A 41 2.61 1.09 -15.79
C THR A 41 3.36 1.05 -14.48
N ILE A 42 3.37 2.17 -13.75
CA ILE A 42 3.82 2.21 -12.35
C ILE A 42 2.59 2.39 -11.46
N LEU A 43 2.39 1.43 -10.56
CA LEU A 43 1.29 1.37 -9.60
C LEU A 43 1.83 1.71 -8.21
N VAL A 44 1.37 2.81 -7.63
CA VAL A 44 1.85 3.31 -6.35
C VAL A 44 0.73 3.31 -5.32
N GLY A 45 1.05 2.93 -4.09
CA GLY A 45 0.12 3.06 -2.97
C GLY A 45 0.66 2.44 -1.69
N PRO A 46 0.12 2.81 -0.53
CA PRO A 46 0.58 2.34 0.77
C PRO A 46 0.30 0.83 0.96
N ARG A 47 0.79 0.28 2.05
CA ARG A 47 0.51 -1.10 2.42
C ARG A 47 -1.01 -1.34 2.54
N GLY A 48 -1.48 -2.44 1.96
CA GLY A 48 -2.89 -2.85 2.04
C GLY A 48 -3.83 -2.21 1.00
N SER A 49 -3.34 -1.29 0.15
CA SER A 49 -4.16 -0.62 -0.87
C SER A 49 -4.67 -1.53 -2.00
N GLY A 50 -4.24 -2.79 -2.07
CA GLY A 50 -4.70 -3.76 -3.07
C GLY A 50 -3.78 -3.96 -4.28
N LYS A 51 -2.56 -3.40 -4.28
CA LYS A 51 -1.57 -3.56 -5.38
C LYS A 51 -1.40 -5.01 -5.85
N THR A 52 -1.08 -5.91 -4.92
CA THR A 52 -0.91 -7.34 -5.20
C THR A 52 -2.16 -7.96 -5.83
N THR A 53 -3.35 -7.65 -5.31
CA THR A 53 -4.63 -8.15 -5.85
C THR A 53 -4.83 -7.70 -7.30
N LEU A 54 -4.60 -6.42 -7.58
CA LEU A 54 -4.73 -5.85 -8.93
C LEU A 54 -3.74 -6.50 -9.90
N MET A 55 -2.48 -6.67 -9.51
CA MET A 55 -1.45 -7.31 -10.33
C MET A 55 -1.80 -8.79 -10.58
N ARG A 56 -2.13 -9.56 -9.54
CA ARG A 56 -2.46 -10.98 -9.69
C ARG A 56 -3.67 -11.21 -10.59
N MET A 57 -4.64 -10.30 -10.63
CA MET A 57 -5.80 -10.41 -11.52
C MET A 57 -5.46 -10.25 -13.01
N LEU A 58 -4.30 -9.69 -13.36
CA LEU A 58 -3.80 -9.63 -14.74
C LEU A 58 -2.99 -10.88 -15.16
N GLU A 59 -2.70 -11.78 -14.22
CA GLU A 59 -2.03 -13.05 -14.54
C GLU A 59 -2.93 -13.91 -15.44
N VAL A 60 -2.31 -14.62 -16.40
CA VAL A 60 -3.04 -15.52 -17.32
C VAL A 60 -3.92 -16.51 -16.55
N ARG A 61 -3.42 -17.06 -15.44
CA ARG A 61 -4.15 -18.00 -14.59
C ARG A 61 -5.40 -17.38 -13.98
N SER A 62 -5.32 -16.16 -13.48
CA SER A 62 -6.46 -15.48 -12.85
C SER A 62 -7.54 -15.17 -13.90
N LEU A 63 -7.15 -14.64 -15.05
CA LEU A 63 -8.10 -14.33 -16.13
C LEU A 63 -8.76 -15.60 -16.68
N GLU A 64 -8.05 -16.72 -16.72
CA GLU A 64 -8.63 -18.02 -17.11
C GLU A 64 -9.71 -18.49 -16.12
N HIS A 65 -9.47 -18.38 -14.81
CA HIS A 65 -10.40 -18.88 -13.77
C HIS A 65 -11.45 -17.85 -13.32
N TRP A 66 -11.44 -16.63 -13.83
CA TRP A 66 -12.34 -15.58 -13.36
C TRP A 66 -13.75 -15.68 -13.96
N GLU A 67 -14.75 -16.07 -13.17
CA GLU A 67 -16.10 -16.37 -13.68
C GLU A 67 -17.09 -15.20 -13.62
N ALA A 68 -16.70 -14.02 -13.13
CA ALA A 68 -17.61 -12.89 -13.00
C ALA A 68 -18.11 -12.36 -14.36
N GLU A 69 -19.24 -11.65 -14.37
CA GLU A 69 -19.84 -11.13 -15.61
C GLU A 69 -18.88 -10.23 -16.39
N GLU A 70 -18.10 -9.41 -15.68
CA GLU A 70 -17.13 -8.49 -16.26
C GLU A 70 -15.88 -9.22 -16.79
N ALA A 71 -15.62 -10.46 -16.38
CA ALA A 71 -14.40 -11.19 -16.79
C ALA A 71 -14.30 -11.36 -18.31
N LYS A 72 -15.44 -11.55 -18.99
CA LYS A 72 -15.50 -11.65 -20.46
C LYS A 72 -15.05 -10.36 -21.16
N LEU A 73 -15.26 -9.21 -20.54
CA LEU A 73 -14.77 -7.92 -21.05
C LEU A 73 -13.25 -7.85 -20.90
N PHE A 74 -12.72 -8.18 -19.71
CA PHE A 74 -11.29 -8.09 -19.45
C PHE A 74 -10.45 -9.11 -20.20
N ARG A 75 -10.95 -10.32 -20.45
CA ARG A 75 -10.29 -11.27 -21.36
C ARG A 75 -10.14 -10.74 -22.79
N ARG A 76 -11.05 -9.85 -23.24
CA ARG A 76 -10.93 -9.19 -24.55
C ARG A 76 -10.03 -7.95 -24.49
N LYS A 77 -10.05 -7.24 -23.37
CA LYS A 77 -9.28 -5.99 -23.16
C LYS A 77 -7.78 -6.27 -22.94
N VAL A 78 -7.44 -7.29 -22.16
CA VAL A 78 -6.06 -7.64 -21.81
C VAL A 78 -5.42 -8.32 -23.01
N SER A 79 -4.58 -7.56 -23.73
CA SER A 79 -3.97 -8.00 -24.98
C SER A 79 -2.57 -8.61 -24.80
N PHE A 80 -2.25 -9.12 -23.61
CA PHE A 80 -0.92 -9.65 -23.26
C PHE A 80 -1.03 -10.87 -22.34
N SER A 81 0.06 -11.65 -22.25
CA SER A 81 0.24 -12.71 -21.26
C SER A 81 0.90 -12.17 -19.99
N GLY A 82 0.16 -12.10 -18.88
CA GLY A 82 0.67 -11.61 -17.60
C GLY A 82 1.47 -12.65 -16.82
N VAL A 83 2.69 -12.30 -16.42
CA VAL A 83 3.61 -13.09 -15.58
C VAL A 83 3.77 -12.37 -14.24
N PHE A 84 3.27 -12.98 -13.17
CA PHE A 84 3.34 -12.39 -11.83
C PHE A 84 4.70 -12.66 -11.17
N ILE A 85 5.40 -11.59 -10.77
CA ILE A 85 6.73 -11.65 -10.14
C ILE A 85 6.62 -11.16 -8.68
N PRO A 86 6.44 -12.07 -7.70
CA PRO A 86 6.42 -11.68 -6.29
C PRO A 86 7.84 -11.42 -5.78
N THR A 87 8.09 -10.25 -5.20
CA THR A 87 9.35 -10.01 -4.47
C THR A 87 9.25 -10.53 -3.02
N ASP A 88 10.36 -11.08 -2.50
CA ASP A 88 10.45 -11.66 -1.16
C ASP A 88 11.52 -10.99 -0.29
N ARG A 89 11.23 -10.87 1.01
CA ARG A 89 12.12 -10.33 2.04
C ARG A 89 13.31 -11.24 2.33
N LEU A 90 13.14 -12.56 2.22
CA LEU A 90 14.25 -13.49 2.47
C LEU A 90 15.41 -13.21 1.51
N TRP A 91 15.06 -13.05 0.24
CA TRP A 91 16.00 -12.69 -0.80
C TRP A 91 16.67 -11.34 -0.54
N LYS A 92 15.90 -10.28 -0.24
CA LYS A 92 16.47 -8.96 0.10
C LYS A 92 17.51 -9.06 1.21
N ARG A 93 17.20 -9.81 2.27
CA ARG A 93 18.11 -10.00 3.40
C ARG A 93 19.39 -10.73 2.99
N GLN A 94 19.29 -11.74 2.13
CA GLN A 94 20.48 -12.42 1.59
C GLN A 94 21.31 -11.46 0.74
N TYR A 95 20.66 -10.66 -0.10
CA TYR A 95 21.34 -9.67 -0.93
C TYR A 95 22.09 -8.64 -0.07
N ASP A 96 21.40 -7.99 0.87
CA ASP A 96 21.97 -6.97 1.75
C ASP A 96 23.14 -7.54 2.59
N ASN A 97 23.02 -8.77 3.08
CA ASN A 97 24.06 -9.42 3.88
C ASN A 97 25.32 -9.80 3.09
N ALA A 98 25.18 -9.99 1.78
CA ALA A 98 26.24 -10.42 0.89
C ALA A 98 26.90 -9.25 0.15
N LYS A 99 26.13 -8.21 -0.21
CA LYS A 99 26.57 -7.08 -1.06
C LYS A 99 27.88 -6.45 -0.60
N ASP A 100 28.02 -6.17 0.70
CA ASP A 100 29.23 -5.54 1.26
C ASP A 100 30.43 -6.51 1.39
N LYS A 101 30.20 -7.80 1.19
CA LYS A 101 31.20 -8.87 1.29
C LYS A 101 31.68 -9.39 -0.06
N VAL A 102 30.95 -9.08 -1.13
CA VAL A 102 31.32 -9.36 -2.52
C VAL A 102 32.56 -8.54 -2.88
N LYS A 103 33.62 -9.20 -3.34
CA LYS A 103 34.92 -8.54 -3.65
C LYS A 103 35.30 -8.57 -5.11
N ASN A 104 34.81 -9.55 -5.87
CA ASN A 104 35.16 -9.74 -7.27
C ASN A 104 33.91 -9.56 -8.16
N HIS A 105 34.13 -9.43 -9.47
CA HIS A 105 33.05 -9.24 -10.43
C HIS A 105 32.13 -10.46 -10.54
N GLU A 106 32.68 -11.67 -10.47
CA GLU A 106 31.93 -12.93 -10.59
C GLU A 106 30.90 -13.10 -9.48
N ASP A 107 31.28 -12.83 -8.23
CA ASP A 107 30.39 -12.85 -7.06
C ASP A 107 29.23 -11.86 -7.23
N SER A 108 29.51 -10.68 -7.80
CA SER A 108 28.47 -9.68 -8.10
C SER A 108 27.49 -10.16 -9.16
N LEU A 109 27.95 -10.90 -10.16
CA LEU A 109 27.10 -11.53 -11.18
C LEU A 109 26.23 -12.64 -10.57
N VAL A 110 26.80 -13.46 -9.69
CA VAL A 110 26.03 -14.50 -8.99
C VAL A 110 24.95 -13.86 -8.12
N LEU A 111 25.30 -12.80 -7.39
CA LEU A 111 24.37 -12.05 -6.55
C LEU A 111 23.19 -11.46 -7.35
N SER A 112 23.46 -10.82 -8.49
CA SER A 112 22.40 -10.25 -9.35
C SER A 112 21.57 -11.34 -10.04
N SER A 113 22.18 -12.46 -10.42
CA SER A 113 21.49 -13.57 -11.09
C SER A 113 20.38 -14.21 -10.26
N GLN A 114 20.43 -14.09 -8.93
CA GLN A 114 19.41 -14.65 -8.04
C GLN A 114 18.00 -14.12 -8.37
N PHE A 115 17.88 -12.83 -8.69
CA PHE A 115 16.62 -12.22 -9.09
C PHE A 115 16.21 -12.62 -10.51
N ILE A 116 17.17 -12.69 -11.42
CA ILE A 116 16.94 -13.13 -12.80
C ILE A 116 16.34 -14.53 -12.80
N TYR A 117 16.94 -15.49 -12.09
CA TYR A 117 16.41 -16.86 -12.03
C TYR A 117 15.03 -16.94 -11.37
N HIS A 118 14.70 -16.04 -10.45
CA HIS A 118 13.34 -15.94 -9.91
C HIS A 118 12.34 -15.51 -10.97
N ILE A 119 12.66 -14.51 -11.80
CA ILE A 119 11.80 -14.09 -12.90
C ILE A 119 11.63 -15.20 -13.93
N LEU A 120 12.74 -15.85 -14.32
CA LEU A 120 12.73 -16.93 -15.29
C LEU A 120 11.87 -18.11 -14.82
N GLU A 121 11.90 -18.43 -13.53
CA GLU A 121 11.01 -19.44 -12.95
C GLU A 121 9.53 -19.08 -13.14
N GLN A 122 9.12 -17.84 -12.81
CA GLN A 122 7.73 -17.40 -12.96
C GLN A 122 7.30 -17.37 -14.43
N LEU A 123 8.20 -17.00 -15.33
CA LEU A 123 7.98 -17.02 -16.77
C LEU A 123 7.71 -18.44 -17.26
N VAL A 124 8.56 -19.41 -16.91
CA VAL A 124 8.36 -20.83 -17.31
C VAL A 124 7.08 -21.40 -16.71
N GLN A 125 6.75 -21.07 -15.47
CA GLN A 125 5.49 -21.49 -14.86
C GLN A 125 4.27 -20.96 -15.62
N SER A 126 4.35 -19.74 -16.17
CA SER A 126 3.31 -19.14 -16.99
C SER A 126 3.21 -19.84 -18.35
N ILE A 127 4.34 -20.10 -19.02
CA ILE A 127 4.40 -20.85 -20.29
C ILE A 127 3.85 -22.26 -20.12
N SER A 128 4.25 -22.96 -19.06
CA SER A 128 3.78 -24.31 -18.74
C SER A 128 2.28 -24.35 -18.49
N PHE A 129 1.68 -23.26 -17.99
CA PHE A 129 0.24 -23.16 -17.83
C PHE A 129 -0.44 -22.95 -19.19
N ARG A 130 0.04 -21.99 -20.00
CA ARG A 130 -0.50 -21.67 -21.33
C ARG A 130 -0.47 -22.84 -22.30
N THR A 131 0.54 -23.71 -22.19
CA THR A 131 0.77 -24.85 -23.08
C THR A 131 0.36 -26.19 -22.49
N SER A 132 -0.32 -26.18 -21.33
CA SER A 132 -0.68 -27.40 -20.62
C SER A 132 -1.66 -28.24 -21.42
N ARG A 133 -1.22 -29.44 -21.84
CA ARG A 133 -2.06 -30.41 -22.56
C ARG A 133 -3.03 -31.18 -21.65
N THR A 134 -2.86 -31.10 -20.33
CA THR A 134 -3.63 -31.89 -19.35
C THR A 134 -4.66 -31.07 -18.59
N LEU A 135 -4.48 -29.74 -18.52
CA LEU A 135 -5.44 -28.87 -17.85
C LEU A 135 -6.57 -28.57 -18.82
N LYS A 136 -7.81 -28.85 -18.39
CA LYS A 136 -8.99 -28.36 -19.09
C LYS A 136 -9.13 -26.88 -18.74
N LEU A 137 -8.99 -26.02 -19.74
CA LEU A 137 -9.18 -24.59 -19.62
C LEU A 137 -10.57 -24.25 -20.15
N ASP A 138 -11.42 -23.66 -19.30
CA ASP A 138 -12.83 -23.42 -19.62
C ASP A 138 -13.00 -22.25 -20.61
N HIS A 139 -12.06 -21.30 -20.60
CA HIS A 139 -12.12 -20.09 -21.39
C HIS A 139 -11.02 -20.00 -22.46
N ASN A 140 -10.00 -20.86 -22.39
CA ASN A 140 -8.86 -20.88 -23.30
C ASN A 140 -8.18 -19.52 -23.47
N PHE A 141 -8.16 -18.69 -22.41
CA PHE A 141 -7.56 -17.38 -22.45
C PHE A 141 -6.04 -17.51 -22.66
N ARG A 142 -5.57 -17.06 -23.83
CA ARG A 142 -4.16 -17.12 -24.25
C ARG A 142 -3.56 -18.53 -24.20
N HIS A 143 -4.39 -19.59 -24.31
CA HIS A 143 -3.91 -20.96 -24.45
C HIS A 143 -3.23 -21.16 -25.80
N VAL A 144 -2.17 -21.96 -25.83
CA VAL A 144 -1.42 -22.28 -27.06
C VAL A 144 -1.10 -23.76 -27.08
N GLU A 145 -1.34 -24.41 -28.20
CA GLU A 145 -0.90 -25.79 -28.41
C GLU A 145 0.59 -25.81 -28.73
N LEU A 146 1.37 -26.49 -27.89
CA LEU A 146 2.80 -26.72 -28.12
C LEU A 146 3.02 -28.19 -28.44
N SER A 147 3.65 -28.51 -29.57
CA SER A 147 3.99 -29.89 -29.91
C SER A 147 5.11 -30.43 -29.01
N LYS A 148 5.27 -31.76 -28.91
CA LYS A 148 6.36 -32.34 -28.10
C LYS A 148 7.75 -32.00 -28.67
N GLN A 149 7.84 -31.91 -30.00
CA GLN A 149 9.10 -31.59 -30.68
C GLN A 149 9.49 -30.14 -30.41
N ASP A 150 8.56 -29.21 -30.60
CA ASP A 150 8.79 -27.78 -30.33
C ASP A 150 9.07 -27.53 -28.85
N GLU A 151 8.43 -28.28 -27.94
CA GLU A 151 8.73 -28.21 -26.50
C GLU A 151 10.19 -28.58 -26.19
N VAL A 152 10.69 -29.66 -26.79
CA VAL A 152 12.08 -30.11 -26.60
C VAL A 152 13.07 -29.06 -27.11
N GLU A 153 12.80 -28.48 -28.28
CA GLU A 153 13.66 -27.48 -28.90
C GLU A 153 13.63 -26.15 -28.14
N LEU A 154 12.43 -25.66 -27.78
CA LEU A 154 12.23 -24.49 -26.93
C LEU A 154 13.02 -24.62 -25.63
N VAL A 155 12.85 -25.75 -24.92
CA VAL A 155 13.53 -25.98 -23.64
C VAL A 155 15.05 -26.06 -23.83
N SER A 156 15.53 -26.67 -24.91
CA SER A 156 16.97 -26.71 -25.23
C SER A 156 17.57 -25.31 -25.42
N CYS A 157 16.90 -24.46 -26.19
CA CYS A 157 17.30 -23.09 -26.45
C CYS A 157 17.32 -22.25 -25.16
N LEU A 158 16.23 -22.29 -24.39
CA LEU A 158 16.13 -21.56 -23.11
C LEU A 158 17.13 -22.09 -22.07
N ALA A 159 17.30 -23.41 -21.95
CA ALA A 159 18.26 -23.99 -21.03
C ALA A 159 19.70 -23.56 -21.31
N LYS A 160 20.07 -23.47 -22.59
CA LYS A 160 21.38 -22.98 -23.03
C LYS A 160 21.57 -21.51 -22.66
N GLN A 161 20.58 -20.67 -22.96
CA GLN A 161 20.61 -19.24 -22.64
C GLN A 161 20.69 -18.99 -21.12
N TRP A 162 19.94 -19.74 -20.33
CA TRP A 162 19.83 -19.54 -18.88
C TRP A 162 20.88 -20.31 -18.07
N HIS A 163 21.79 -21.02 -18.74
CA HIS A 163 22.84 -21.83 -18.12
C HIS A 163 22.32 -22.88 -17.12
N VAL A 164 21.21 -23.52 -17.45
CA VAL A 164 20.63 -24.64 -16.70
C VAL A 164 20.70 -25.94 -17.49
N LYS A 165 20.65 -27.08 -16.80
CA LYS A 165 20.78 -28.42 -17.42
C LYS A 165 19.59 -29.30 -17.03
N PRO A 166 18.47 -29.23 -17.76
CA PRO A 166 17.35 -30.15 -17.54
C PRO A 166 17.72 -31.59 -17.87
N HIS A 167 17.33 -32.50 -16.98
CA HIS A 167 17.49 -33.94 -17.20
C HIS A 167 16.62 -34.43 -18.37
N ILE A 168 15.44 -33.80 -18.52
CA ILE A 168 14.51 -34.04 -19.62
C ILE A 168 14.15 -32.66 -20.18
N ASN A 169 14.33 -32.46 -21.49
CA ASN A 169 13.95 -31.24 -22.21
C ASN A 169 12.43 -31.11 -22.32
N SER A 170 11.79 -30.83 -21.19
CA SER A 170 10.37 -30.54 -21.05
C SER A 170 10.22 -29.29 -20.19
N LEU A 171 9.10 -28.59 -20.30
CA LEU A 171 8.89 -27.38 -19.49
C LEU A 171 8.96 -27.71 -17.98
N LYS A 172 8.46 -28.88 -17.57
CA LYS A 172 8.59 -29.38 -16.19
C LYS A 172 10.04 -29.60 -15.78
N GLY A 173 10.85 -30.22 -16.65
CA GLY A 173 12.28 -30.41 -16.43
C GLY A 173 13.03 -29.07 -16.32
N LEU A 174 12.64 -28.08 -17.12
CA LEU A 174 13.19 -26.73 -17.08
C LEU A 174 12.88 -26.03 -15.75
N VAL A 175 11.63 -26.09 -15.26
CA VAL A 175 11.25 -25.54 -13.94
C VAL A 175 12.12 -26.14 -12.83
N ILE A 176 12.25 -27.46 -12.79
CA ILE A 176 13.06 -28.16 -11.77
C ILE A 176 14.52 -27.69 -11.83
N SER A 177 15.06 -27.53 -13.03
CA SER A 177 16.46 -27.14 -13.22
C SER A 177 16.74 -25.71 -12.79
N ILE A 178 15.79 -24.80 -13.02
CA ILE A 178 15.87 -23.42 -12.51
C ILE A 178 15.81 -23.43 -10.99
N ALA A 179 14.91 -24.21 -10.38
CA ALA A 179 14.82 -24.31 -8.92
C ALA A 179 16.13 -24.83 -8.30
N LEU A 180 16.75 -25.85 -8.90
CA LEU A 180 18.07 -26.34 -8.49
C LEU A 180 19.17 -25.27 -8.64
N LYS A 181 19.17 -24.53 -9.76
CA LYS A 181 20.11 -23.42 -9.99
C LYS A 181 19.93 -22.29 -8.98
N LYS A 182 18.68 -21.93 -8.62
CA LYS A 182 18.40 -20.97 -7.53
C LYS A 182 18.97 -21.43 -6.20
N SER A 183 18.85 -22.72 -5.88
CA SER A 183 19.43 -23.28 -4.66
C SER A 183 20.96 -23.24 -4.69
N GLU A 184 21.58 -23.56 -5.81
CA GLU A 184 23.04 -23.46 -6.02
C GLU A 184 23.54 -22.03 -5.79
N VAL A 185 22.91 -21.05 -6.45
CA VAL A 185 23.21 -19.61 -6.29
C VAL A 185 23.02 -19.15 -4.84
N SER A 186 21.92 -19.55 -4.18
CA SER A 186 21.63 -19.15 -2.80
C SER A 186 22.63 -19.74 -1.79
N ASN A 187 23.08 -20.98 -2.01
CA ASN A 187 24.11 -21.61 -1.18
C ASN A 187 25.44 -20.89 -1.32
N TYR A 188 25.85 -20.58 -2.55
CA TYR A 188 27.07 -19.82 -2.84
C TYR A 188 27.08 -18.44 -2.16
N ILE A 189 25.99 -17.68 -2.30
CA ILE A 189 25.83 -16.36 -1.66
C ILE A 189 25.88 -16.47 -0.13
N SER A 190 25.31 -17.55 0.43
CA SER A 190 25.36 -17.81 1.87
C SER A 190 26.78 -18.11 2.34
N ASP A 191 27.56 -18.90 1.59
CA ASP A 191 28.94 -19.22 1.94
C ASP A 191 29.85 -17.98 1.90
N ILE A 192 29.66 -17.09 0.93
CA ILE A 192 30.29 -15.75 0.90
C ILE A 192 29.92 -14.96 2.16
N SER A 193 28.63 -14.94 2.49
CA SER A 193 28.11 -14.18 3.63
C SER A 193 28.70 -14.63 4.97
N PHE A 194 28.99 -15.92 5.12
CA PHE A 194 29.54 -16.53 6.34
C PHE A 194 31.06 -16.75 6.32
N LYS A 195 31.78 -16.28 5.29
CA LYS A 195 33.23 -16.48 5.13
C LYS A 195 33.68 -17.94 5.23
N LYS A 196 32.85 -18.88 4.76
CA LYS A 196 33.26 -20.28 4.62
C LYS A 196 34.21 -20.42 3.43
N SER A 197 34.93 -21.53 3.32
CA SER A 197 35.72 -21.84 2.12
C SER A 197 34.78 -21.84 0.92
N THR A 198 34.89 -20.80 0.09
CA THR A 198 34.03 -20.61 -1.08
C THR A 198 34.33 -21.71 -2.09
N SER A 199 33.31 -22.46 -2.48
CA SER A 199 33.36 -23.33 -3.66
C SER A 199 33.62 -22.49 -4.92
N GLU A 200 33.91 -23.13 -6.05
CA GLU A 200 33.97 -22.43 -7.34
C GLU A 200 32.63 -21.71 -7.63
N ALA A 201 32.70 -20.52 -8.23
CA ALA A 201 31.52 -19.72 -8.53
C ALA A 201 30.61 -20.45 -9.54
N PRO A 202 29.31 -20.53 -9.28
CA PRO A 202 28.40 -21.18 -10.21
C PRO A 202 28.35 -20.40 -11.53
N LYS A 203 28.32 -21.12 -12.65
CA LYS A 203 28.04 -20.48 -13.94
C LYS A 203 26.61 -19.98 -13.96
N VAL A 204 26.45 -18.66 -14.07
CA VAL A 204 25.17 -17.93 -14.04
C VAL A 204 25.02 -17.07 -15.29
N VAL A 205 23.79 -16.59 -15.53
CA VAL A 205 23.51 -15.60 -16.57
C VAL A 205 24.23 -14.29 -16.23
N SER A 206 25.05 -13.80 -17.16
CA SER A 206 25.89 -12.60 -16.96
C SER A 206 25.35 -11.34 -17.65
N ALA A 207 24.19 -11.41 -18.29
CA ALA A 207 23.57 -10.32 -19.02
C ALA A 207 22.56 -9.54 -18.16
N ASP A 208 22.28 -8.31 -18.55
CA ASP A 208 21.27 -7.47 -17.90
C ASP A 208 19.87 -8.08 -18.03
N ILE A 209 19.02 -7.80 -17.04
CA ILE A 209 17.65 -8.31 -16.98
C ILE A 209 16.87 -8.06 -18.28
N SER A 210 17.05 -6.91 -18.90
CA SER A 210 16.38 -6.53 -20.14
C SER A 210 16.79 -7.42 -21.31
N GLU A 211 18.09 -7.63 -21.51
CA GLU A 211 18.62 -8.49 -22.56
C GLU A 211 18.15 -9.93 -22.38
N VAL A 212 18.22 -10.44 -21.14
CA VAL A 212 17.77 -11.79 -20.81
C VAL A 212 16.30 -11.97 -21.14
N LEU A 213 15.45 -11.03 -20.74
CA LEU A 213 14.01 -11.11 -21.03
C LEU A 213 13.72 -10.95 -22.52
N ASN A 214 14.38 -10.01 -23.21
CA ASN A 214 14.20 -9.79 -24.64
C ASN A 214 14.47 -11.09 -25.42
N THR A 215 15.66 -11.67 -25.26
CA THR A 215 16.03 -12.90 -25.96
C THR A 215 15.12 -14.07 -25.55
N SER A 216 14.74 -14.16 -24.28
CA SER A 216 13.83 -15.22 -23.81
C SER A 216 12.46 -15.11 -24.49
N ILE A 217 11.84 -13.93 -24.51
CA ILE A 217 10.53 -13.70 -25.12
C ILE A 217 10.58 -13.92 -26.63
N THR A 218 11.65 -13.49 -27.31
CA THR A 218 11.83 -13.79 -28.75
C THR A 218 11.84 -15.30 -29.01
N ILE A 219 12.61 -16.08 -28.24
CA ILE A 219 12.66 -17.55 -28.38
C ILE A 219 11.27 -18.14 -28.11
N ILE A 220 10.61 -17.72 -27.04
CA ILE A 220 9.28 -18.22 -26.66
C ILE A 220 8.25 -17.94 -27.75
N ASN A 221 8.12 -16.70 -28.20
CA ASN A 221 7.17 -16.30 -29.23
C ASN A 221 7.43 -17.06 -30.55
N THR A 222 8.70 -17.32 -30.88
CA THR A 222 9.07 -18.10 -32.07
C THR A 222 8.52 -19.54 -32.00
N TYR A 223 8.77 -20.26 -30.90
CA TYR A 223 8.31 -21.65 -30.76
C TYR A 223 6.81 -21.79 -30.46
N LEU A 224 6.17 -20.75 -29.93
CA LEU A 224 4.71 -20.72 -29.76
C LEU A 224 3.96 -20.28 -31.04
N ASN A 225 4.67 -19.89 -32.11
CA ASN A 225 4.10 -19.26 -33.31
C ASN A 225 3.29 -17.99 -33.00
N GLU A 226 3.76 -17.21 -32.03
CA GLU A 226 3.12 -16.01 -31.49
C GLU A 226 4.00 -14.75 -31.71
N ASN A 227 4.51 -14.58 -32.93
CA ASN A 227 5.37 -13.43 -33.26
C ASN A 227 4.64 -12.10 -33.02
N GLY A 228 5.20 -11.24 -32.16
CA GLY A 228 4.62 -9.94 -31.80
C GLY A 228 3.60 -9.99 -30.65
N GLU A 229 3.33 -11.16 -30.06
CA GLU A 229 2.46 -11.25 -28.89
C GLU A 229 3.16 -10.70 -27.64
N LYS A 230 2.42 -9.91 -26.87
CA LYS A 230 2.96 -9.16 -25.73
C LYS A 230 2.94 -9.98 -24.45
N TRP A 231 3.99 -9.81 -23.66
CA TRP A 231 4.13 -10.36 -22.31
C TRP A 231 4.24 -9.22 -21.30
N ALA A 232 3.40 -9.24 -20.27
CA ALA A 232 3.48 -8.27 -19.18
C ALA A 232 4.14 -8.90 -17.96
N PHE A 233 5.24 -8.31 -17.49
CA PHE A 233 5.88 -8.69 -16.24
C PHE A 233 5.32 -7.81 -15.11
N LEU A 234 4.63 -8.46 -14.17
CA LEU A 234 3.85 -7.83 -13.12
C LEU A 234 4.65 -7.93 -11.81
N PHE A 235 5.53 -6.95 -11.59
CA PHE A 235 6.43 -6.92 -10.43
C PHE A 235 5.72 -6.38 -9.20
N ASP A 236 5.62 -7.20 -8.15
CA ASP A 236 4.95 -6.88 -6.89
C ASP A 236 5.95 -6.69 -5.74
N GLU A 237 5.59 -5.79 -4.81
CA GLU A 237 6.41 -5.39 -3.64
C GLU A 237 7.86 -5.03 -4.01
N LEU A 238 8.06 -4.24 -5.08
CA LEU A 238 9.41 -3.86 -5.51
C LEU A 238 10.16 -3.03 -4.49
N GLU A 239 9.51 -2.42 -3.47
CA GLU A 239 10.23 -1.81 -2.35
C GLU A 239 11.12 -2.81 -1.57
N LEU A 240 10.90 -4.11 -1.77
CA LEU A 240 11.72 -5.19 -1.23
C LEU A 240 12.89 -5.57 -2.14
N ALA A 241 12.96 -5.08 -3.37
CA ALA A 241 14.10 -5.30 -4.23
C ALA A 241 15.24 -4.29 -3.93
N PRO A 242 16.50 -4.63 -4.24
CA PRO A 242 17.61 -3.70 -4.30
C PRO A 242 17.44 -2.66 -5.41
N ASP A 243 17.95 -1.46 -5.18
CA ASP A 243 17.86 -0.35 -6.13
C ASP A 243 18.55 -0.67 -7.46
N GLU A 244 19.62 -1.49 -7.41
CA GLU A 244 20.34 -2.01 -8.59
C GLU A 244 19.47 -2.82 -9.55
N ILE A 245 18.29 -3.27 -9.10
CA ILE A 245 17.34 -4.04 -9.90
C ILE A 245 16.16 -3.17 -10.33
N ILE A 246 15.71 -2.27 -9.45
CA ILE A 246 14.51 -1.47 -9.70
C ILE A 246 14.80 -0.38 -10.74
N GLN A 247 15.94 0.32 -10.66
CA GLN A 247 16.25 1.38 -11.60
C GLN A 247 16.39 0.87 -13.04
N PRO A 248 17.11 -0.24 -13.33
CA PRO A 248 17.13 -0.80 -14.67
C PRO A 248 15.74 -1.19 -15.21
N LEU A 249 14.84 -1.68 -14.36
CA LEU A 249 13.46 -1.96 -14.76
C LEU A 249 12.71 -0.69 -15.17
N ILE A 250 12.89 0.41 -14.43
CA ILE A 250 12.27 1.71 -14.75
C ILE A 250 12.86 2.27 -16.05
N ASP A 251 14.17 2.19 -16.22
CA ASP A 251 14.85 2.68 -17.42
C ASP A 251 14.38 1.91 -18.67
N CYS A 252 14.15 0.60 -18.55
CA CYS A 252 13.61 -0.24 -19.62
C CYS A 252 12.16 0.08 -20.03
N MET A 253 11.42 0.85 -19.22
CA MET A 253 10.09 1.30 -19.60
C MET A 253 10.13 2.30 -20.78
N ARG A 254 11.29 2.93 -21.03
CA ARG A 254 11.55 3.79 -22.19
C ARG A 254 12.46 3.06 -23.18
N GLY A 255 11.93 2.72 -24.36
CA GLY A 255 12.74 2.09 -25.42
C GLY A 255 13.04 0.60 -25.26
N GLY A 256 12.35 -0.09 -24.34
CA GLY A 256 12.40 -1.55 -24.20
C GLY A 256 11.81 -2.31 -25.40
N HIS A 257 11.89 -3.64 -25.36
CA HIS A 257 11.39 -4.52 -26.43
C HIS A 257 9.88 -4.40 -26.62
N GLN A 258 9.41 -4.38 -27.88
CA GLN A 258 8.01 -4.09 -28.23
C GLN A 258 7.01 -5.13 -27.68
N ASP A 259 7.48 -6.36 -27.50
CA ASP A 259 6.69 -7.47 -26.95
C ASP A 259 6.71 -7.54 -25.42
N ILE A 260 7.39 -6.61 -24.73
CA ILE A 260 7.49 -6.61 -23.27
C ILE A 260 6.77 -5.39 -22.70
N ILE A 261 5.90 -5.66 -21.72
CA ILE A 261 5.24 -4.64 -20.91
C ILE A 261 5.71 -4.81 -19.46
N LEU A 262 6.08 -3.71 -18.82
CA LEU A 262 6.46 -3.68 -17.42
C LEU A 262 5.35 -3.03 -16.59
N LYS A 263 4.85 -3.77 -15.59
CA LYS A 263 3.91 -3.24 -14.59
C LYS A 263 4.55 -3.36 -13.21
N LEU A 264 4.94 -2.21 -12.65
CA LEU A 264 5.74 -2.12 -11.43
C LEU A 264 4.88 -1.65 -10.26
N ALA A 265 4.74 -2.44 -9.20
CA ALA A 265 4.06 -2.03 -7.97
C ALA A 265 5.07 -1.55 -6.92
N LEU A 266 4.95 -0.28 -6.53
CA LEU A 266 5.85 0.40 -5.60
C LEU A 266 5.08 1.00 -4.41
N SER A 267 5.81 1.26 -3.34
CA SER A 267 5.30 2.06 -2.22
C SER A 267 5.37 3.56 -2.53
N PRO A 268 4.58 4.41 -1.84
CA PRO A 268 4.56 5.86 -2.10
C PRO A 268 5.90 6.56 -1.89
N TYR A 269 6.78 5.94 -1.10
CA TYR A 269 8.12 6.41 -0.85
C TYR A 269 9.13 5.28 -1.03
N HIS A 270 10.19 5.55 -1.77
CA HIS A 270 11.35 4.68 -1.88
C HIS A 270 12.62 5.52 -2.01
N LYS A 271 13.59 5.27 -1.12
CA LYS A 271 14.85 6.02 -1.11
C LYS A 271 15.68 5.64 -2.33
N GLY A 272 16.10 6.62 -3.12
CA GLY A 272 17.10 6.43 -4.18
C GLY A 272 16.56 6.03 -5.55
N ILE A 273 15.24 5.89 -5.71
CA ILE A 273 14.61 5.67 -7.02
C ILE A 273 14.10 6.99 -7.56
N ASN A 274 14.58 7.35 -8.75
CA ASN A 274 14.11 8.52 -9.49
C ASN A 274 13.31 8.04 -10.70
N ILE A 275 12.02 8.37 -10.75
CA ILE A 275 11.16 7.94 -11.86
C ILE A 275 11.28 8.87 -13.07
N THR A 276 11.56 10.17 -12.85
CA THR A 276 11.48 11.21 -13.92
C THR A 276 12.66 12.17 -13.99
N ASN A 277 13.68 12.02 -13.13
CA ASN A 277 14.74 13.03 -12.98
C ASN A 277 16.04 12.72 -13.73
N SER A 278 16.11 11.63 -14.52
CA SER A 278 17.25 11.36 -15.40
C SER A 278 16.92 11.73 -16.86
N PRO A 279 17.89 12.19 -17.68
CA PRO A 279 17.67 12.44 -19.12
C PRO A 279 17.13 11.21 -19.87
N GLU A 280 17.42 10.03 -19.34
CA GLU A 280 17.02 8.71 -19.85
C GLU A 280 15.68 8.22 -19.27
N SER A 281 15.16 8.86 -18.22
CA SER A 281 13.92 8.45 -17.55
C SER A 281 12.68 8.61 -18.44
N SER A 282 11.65 7.80 -18.16
CA SER A 282 10.40 7.76 -18.92
C SER A 282 9.55 9.01 -18.70
N MET A 283 8.98 9.58 -19.79
CA MET A 283 8.07 10.71 -19.67
C MET A 283 6.65 10.26 -19.30
N LYS A 284 6.07 10.84 -18.23
CA LYS A 284 4.70 10.55 -17.77
C LYS A 284 3.68 10.86 -18.88
N ASN A 285 2.72 9.95 -19.09
CA ASN A 285 1.63 10.05 -20.07
C ASN A 285 2.07 10.05 -21.55
N GLN A 286 3.37 9.90 -21.84
CA GLN A 286 3.88 9.66 -23.19
C GLN A 286 4.45 8.23 -23.29
N ASP A 287 5.32 7.84 -22.36
CA ASP A 287 6.01 6.55 -22.37
C ASP A 287 5.40 5.53 -21.39
N LEU A 288 4.84 6.00 -20.26
CA LEU A 288 4.23 5.15 -19.24
C LEU A 288 2.96 5.75 -18.62
N SER A 289 2.14 4.88 -18.05
CA SER A 289 1.00 5.24 -17.19
C SER A 289 1.39 5.18 -15.72
N TYR A 290 0.96 6.17 -14.95
CA TYR A 290 1.12 6.20 -13.50
C TYR A 290 -0.25 6.05 -12.84
N ILE A 291 -0.38 5.15 -11.86
CA ILE A 291 -1.62 4.90 -11.11
C ILE A 291 -1.35 5.04 -9.62
N ASP A 292 -2.01 6.00 -8.98
CA ASP A 292 -1.94 6.24 -7.55
C ASP A 292 -3.19 5.72 -6.85
N LEU A 293 -3.02 4.75 -5.95
CA LEU A 293 -4.11 4.14 -5.20
C LEU A 293 -4.55 4.97 -3.98
N THR A 294 -3.93 6.12 -3.72
CA THR A 294 -4.35 7.05 -2.66
C THR A 294 -5.26 8.16 -3.16
N ASP A 295 -5.27 8.41 -4.47
CA ASP A 295 -6.09 9.43 -5.12
C ASP A 295 -7.45 8.84 -5.53
N ILE A 296 -8.26 8.44 -4.55
CA ILE A 296 -9.62 7.95 -4.77
C ILE A 296 -10.63 9.02 -4.36
N SER A 297 -11.60 9.30 -5.24
CA SER A 297 -12.70 10.18 -4.88
C SER A 297 -13.56 9.53 -3.79
N GLU A 298 -14.10 10.34 -2.88
CA GLU A 298 -14.95 9.84 -1.77
C GLU A 298 -16.15 9.02 -2.30
N LYS A 299 -16.72 9.42 -3.44
CA LYS A 299 -17.82 8.71 -4.10
C LYS A 299 -17.41 7.33 -4.61
N GLU A 300 -16.27 7.22 -5.29
CA GLU A 300 -15.79 5.93 -5.81
C GLU A 300 -15.28 5.03 -4.70
N GLY A 301 -14.60 5.60 -3.70
CA GLY A 301 -14.15 4.89 -2.51
C GLY A 301 -15.32 4.27 -1.77
N LEU A 302 -16.40 5.03 -1.56
CA LEU A 302 -17.61 4.50 -0.93
C LEU A 302 -18.26 3.41 -1.78
N LYS A 303 -18.41 3.61 -3.09
CA LYS A 303 -18.95 2.58 -4.00
C LYS A 303 -18.15 1.27 -3.93
N PHE A 304 -16.82 1.37 -3.93
CA PHE A 304 -15.92 0.23 -3.79
C PHE A 304 -16.09 -0.45 -2.42
N ALA A 305 -16.07 0.31 -1.33
CA ALA A 305 -16.19 -0.19 0.03
C ALA A 305 -17.55 -0.88 0.27
N THR A 306 -18.65 -0.29 -0.20
CA THR A 306 -19.99 -0.89 -0.20
C THR A 306 -19.98 -2.24 -0.92
N SER A 307 -19.43 -2.29 -2.14
CA SER A 307 -19.35 -3.54 -2.92
C SER A 307 -18.53 -4.62 -2.21
N LEU A 308 -17.41 -4.22 -1.58
CA LEU A 308 -16.54 -5.12 -0.82
C LEU A 308 -17.24 -5.69 0.40
N CYS A 309 -17.84 -4.83 1.22
CA CYS A 309 -18.54 -5.24 2.43
C CYS A 309 -19.75 -6.11 2.10
N THR A 310 -20.52 -5.77 1.06
CA THR A 310 -21.67 -6.58 0.62
C THR A 310 -21.23 -7.97 0.16
N LYS A 311 -20.16 -8.10 -0.63
CA LYS A 311 -19.62 -9.43 -0.99
C LYS A 311 -19.17 -10.21 0.24
N MET A 312 -18.56 -9.56 1.23
CA MET A 312 -18.17 -10.22 2.48
C MET A 312 -19.39 -10.72 3.28
N LEU A 313 -20.47 -9.93 3.36
CA LEU A 313 -21.72 -10.34 4.01
C LEU A 313 -22.33 -11.55 3.31
N ILE A 314 -22.47 -11.49 1.99
CA ILE A 314 -23.04 -12.58 1.17
C ILE A 314 -22.21 -13.85 1.35
N GLY A 315 -20.88 -13.75 1.34
CA GLY A 315 -19.97 -14.88 1.57
C GLY A 315 -20.11 -15.52 2.96
N LYS A 316 -20.76 -14.84 3.91
CA LYS A 316 -21.09 -15.34 5.25
C LYS A 316 -22.56 -15.70 5.43
N GLY A 317 -23.34 -15.69 4.34
CA GLY A 317 -24.77 -16.01 4.32
C GLY A 317 -25.67 -14.88 4.83
N ILE A 318 -25.16 -13.64 4.84
CA ILE A 318 -25.91 -12.44 5.26
C ILE A 318 -26.27 -11.66 3.99
N PHE A 319 -27.57 -11.48 3.74
CA PHE A 319 -28.10 -10.83 2.53
C PHE A 319 -28.73 -9.46 2.80
N SER A 320 -28.57 -8.94 4.02
CA SER A 320 -29.04 -7.62 4.40
C SER A 320 -28.26 -6.52 3.67
N ASP A 321 -28.93 -5.41 3.40
CA ASP A 321 -28.27 -4.21 2.89
C ASP A 321 -27.23 -3.71 3.90
N ILE A 322 -26.02 -3.36 3.41
CA ILE A 322 -24.88 -3.02 4.27
C ILE A 322 -25.16 -1.77 5.11
N GLU A 323 -25.82 -0.75 4.56
CA GLU A 323 -26.10 0.48 5.32
C GLU A 323 -27.10 0.21 6.44
N SER A 324 -28.10 -0.65 6.18
CA SER A 324 -29.08 -1.07 7.20
C SER A 324 -28.49 -1.83 8.39
N CYS A 325 -27.26 -2.35 8.24
CA CYS A 325 -26.53 -3.07 9.28
C CYS A 325 -25.83 -2.13 10.28
N PHE A 326 -25.71 -0.83 9.99
CA PHE A 326 -24.99 0.13 10.84
C PHE A 326 -25.91 1.24 11.33
N ILE A 327 -25.91 1.48 12.64
CA ILE A 327 -26.61 2.64 13.20
C ILE A 327 -25.76 3.89 12.91
N SER A 328 -26.35 4.86 12.22
CA SER A 328 -25.75 6.17 11.98
C SER A 328 -25.96 7.10 13.18
N PRO A 329 -24.99 8.00 13.47
CA PRO A 329 -25.18 9.05 14.46
C PRO A 329 -26.23 10.07 14.01
N ASP A 330 -26.88 10.72 14.97
CA ASP A 330 -27.79 11.82 14.71
C ASP A 330 -27.07 13.01 14.04
N GLU A 331 -27.81 13.79 13.25
CA GLU A 331 -27.28 15.03 12.70
C GLU A 331 -26.88 16.00 13.82
N ILE A 332 -25.77 16.71 13.60
CA ILE A 332 -25.28 17.71 14.55
C ILE A 332 -26.27 18.88 14.59
N ALA A 333 -26.96 19.04 15.72
CA ALA A 333 -27.82 20.18 16.01
C ALA A 333 -26.96 21.46 16.19
N ILE A 334 -26.70 22.17 15.08
CA ILE A 334 -25.79 23.32 15.01
C ILE A 334 -26.10 24.35 16.10
N ASP A 335 -27.37 24.73 16.25
CA ASP A 335 -27.78 25.78 17.19
C ASP A 335 -27.55 25.40 18.65
N GLN A 336 -27.87 24.15 19.01
CA GLN A 336 -27.65 23.63 20.37
C GLN A 336 -26.16 23.59 20.71
N VAL A 337 -25.34 23.10 19.77
CA VAL A 337 -23.89 23.02 19.92
C VAL A 337 -23.28 24.39 20.05
N PHE A 338 -23.69 25.34 19.20
CA PHE A 338 -23.13 26.70 19.20
C PHE A 338 -23.52 27.42 20.48
N HIS A 339 -24.78 27.31 20.92
CA HIS A 339 -25.24 27.89 22.17
C HIS A 339 -24.48 27.32 23.38
N SER A 340 -24.37 25.99 23.47
CA SER A 340 -23.63 25.29 24.52
C SER A 340 -22.16 25.69 24.55
N LEU A 341 -21.47 25.66 23.41
CA LEU A 341 -20.04 26.00 23.34
C LEU A 341 -19.79 27.47 23.66
N CYS A 342 -20.66 28.37 23.21
CA CYS A 342 -20.56 29.81 23.45
C CYS A 342 -20.59 30.14 24.95
N GLN A 343 -21.34 29.37 25.75
CA GLN A 343 -21.35 29.51 27.22
C GLN A 343 -20.08 28.96 27.89
N LYS A 344 -19.45 27.93 27.30
CA LYS A 344 -18.29 27.22 27.87
C LYS A 344 -16.95 27.76 27.39
N ASP A 345 -16.90 28.47 26.27
CA ASP A 345 -15.67 28.85 25.57
C ASP A 345 -15.67 30.32 25.17
N ALA A 346 -14.89 31.12 25.91
CA ALA A 346 -14.78 32.55 25.70
C ALA A 346 -14.20 32.93 24.32
N ASP A 347 -13.29 32.13 23.76
CA ASP A 347 -12.67 32.42 22.46
C ASP A 347 -13.65 32.11 21.32
N PHE A 348 -14.44 31.04 21.46
CA PHE A 348 -15.54 30.77 20.52
C PHE A 348 -16.65 31.84 20.59
N TYR A 349 -16.98 32.32 21.80
CA TYR A 349 -17.88 33.48 21.97
C TYR A 349 -17.36 34.70 21.20
N GLN A 350 -16.07 35.04 21.38
CA GLN A 350 -15.45 36.17 20.68
C GLN A 350 -15.46 35.97 19.16
N TYR A 351 -15.21 34.75 18.69
CA TYR A 351 -15.32 34.42 17.28
C TYR A 351 -16.73 34.68 16.74
N LEU A 352 -17.78 34.17 17.39
CA LEU A 352 -19.17 34.40 16.96
C LEU A 352 -19.54 35.88 16.97
N ASN A 353 -19.10 36.62 17.99
CA ASN A 353 -19.33 38.06 18.08
C ASN A 353 -18.64 38.82 16.93
N SER A 354 -17.36 38.52 16.66
CA SER A 354 -16.59 39.14 15.57
C SER A 354 -17.19 38.88 14.18
N LYS A 355 -17.90 37.77 14.01
CA LYS A 355 -18.57 37.40 12.76
C LYS A 355 -20.03 37.85 12.69
N GLY A 356 -20.56 38.49 13.75
CA GLY A 356 -21.95 38.90 13.84
C GLY A 356 -22.92 37.72 13.75
N PHE A 357 -22.58 36.63 14.45
CA PHE A 357 -23.37 35.39 14.53
C PHE A 357 -23.92 35.11 15.93
N LEU A 358 -23.63 35.97 16.90
CA LEU A 358 -24.06 35.78 18.26
C LEU A 358 -25.59 35.82 18.36
N GLY A 359 -26.19 34.75 18.90
CA GLY A 359 -27.64 34.63 19.09
C GLY A 359 -28.46 34.38 17.80
N ILE A 360 -27.81 34.14 16.66
CA ILE A 360 -28.49 33.83 15.40
C ILE A 360 -28.59 32.31 15.24
N ASN A 361 -29.81 31.78 15.06
CA ASN A 361 -30.01 30.37 14.73
C ASN A 361 -29.73 30.11 13.26
N TYR A 362 -29.18 28.94 12.95
CA TYR A 362 -28.80 28.49 11.63
C TYR A 362 -29.96 28.50 10.62
N SER A 363 -31.20 28.21 11.06
CA SER A 363 -32.41 28.33 10.23
C SER A 363 -32.64 29.75 9.71
N ASP A 364 -32.33 30.73 10.55
CA ASP A 364 -32.63 32.15 10.36
C ASP A 364 -31.48 32.89 9.64
N VAL A 365 -30.36 32.19 9.41
CA VAL A 365 -29.20 32.73 8.69
C VAL A 365 -29.50 32.80 7.18
N GLU A 366 -29.23 33.97 6.60
CA GLU A 366 -29.23 34.19 5.15
C GLU A 366 -28.46 33.08 4.40
N PRO A 367 -28.99 32.55 3.28
CA PRO A 367 -28.38 31.44 2.54
C PRO A 367 -26.90 31.66 2.20
N THR A 368 -26.49 32.90 1.95
CA THR A 368 -25.10 33.30 1.64
C THR A 368 -24.13 33.15 2.82
N ARG A 369 -24.63 33.20 4.07
CA ARG A 369 -23.83 33.10 5.30
C ARG A 369 -23.87 31.70 5.94
N ARG A 370 -24.85 30.85 5.59
CA ARG A 370 -24.95 29.45 6.05
C ARG A 370 -23.67 28.61 5.85
N PRO A 371 -22.89 28.76 4.76
CA PRO A 371 -21.62 28.04 4.61
C PRO A 371 -20.62 28.31 5.75
N GLN A 372 -20.65 29.48 6.37
CA GLN A 372 -19.73 29.82 7.47
C GLN A 372 -20.04 29.00 8.74
N PHE A 373 -21.32 28.77 9.04
CA PHE A 373 -21.75 27.87 10.12
C PHE A 373 -21.35 26.42 9.81
N ARG A 374 -21.64 25.95 8.59
CA ARG A 374 -21.28 24.58 8.16
C ARG A 374 -19.78 24.33 8.24
N LYS A 375 -18.96 25.33 7.94
CA LYS A 375 -17.50 25.24 7.98
C LYS A 375 -16.97 24.95 9.39
N VAL A 376 -17.57 25.55 10.42
CA VAL A 376 -17.11 25.39 11.80
C VAL A 376 -17.90 24.38 12.62
N LYS A 377 -19.01 23.84 12.09
CA LYS A 377 -19.93 22.97 12.85
C LYS A 377 -19.24 21.77 13.50
N PHE A 378 -18.36 21.09 12.77
CA PHE A 378 -17.67 19.90 13.28
C PHE A 378 -16.60 20.25 14.31
N ILE A 379 -15.90 21.38 14.11
CA ILE A 379 -14.91 21.90 15.07
C ILE A 379 -15.61 22.25 16.38
N ALA A 380 -16.71 23.00 16.30
CA ALA A 380 -17.51 23.40 17.45
C ALA A 380 -18.09 22.18 18.18
N TYR A 381 -18.65 21.22 17.45
CA TYR A 381 -19.20 20.00 18.02
C TYR A 381 -18.16 19.20 18.80
N LEU A 382 -17.02 18.91 18.18
CA LEU A 382 -15.94 18.19 18.85
C LEU A 382 -15.46 18.94 20.10
N ARG A 383 -15.24 20.25 19.97
CA ARG A 383 -14.75 21.11 21.05
C ARG A 383 -15.72 21.21 22.23
N ASP A 384 -17.03 21.33 21.96
CA ASP A 384 -18.08 21.35 22.99
C ASP A 384 -18.08 20.08 23.84
N LEU A 385 -17.91 18.93 23.20
CA LEU A 385 -17.86 17.63 23.88
C LEU A 385 -16.67 17.46 24.83
N ARG A 386 -15.59 18.24 24.65
CA ARG A 386 -14.39 18.20 25.50
C ARG A 386 -14.33 19.36 26.50
N ARG A 387 -15.38 20.17 26.61
CA ARG A 387 -15.48 21.21 27.65
C ARG A 387 -16.62 20.93 28.60
N ASN A 388 -16.34 21.02 29.89
CA ASN A 388 -17.38 20.98 30.91
C ASN A 388 -18.10 22.35 31.02
N ASN A 389 -19.10 22.44 31.89
CA ASN A 389 -19.87 23.67 32.08
C ASN A 389 -19.06 24.83 32.69
N SER A 390 -17.91 24.55 33.32
CA SER A 390 -16.97 25.58 33.80
C SER A 390 -15.95 25.99 32.74
N GLY A 391 -16.08 25.48 31.51
CA GLY A 391 -15.19 25.77 30.39
C GLY A 391 -13.84 25.05 30.46
N GLN A 392 -13.59 24.21 31.45
CA GLN A 392 -12.36 23.43 31.57
C GLN A 392 -12.36 22.22 30.63
N LYS A 393 -11.16 21.83 30.18
CA LYS A 393 -10.99 20.64 29.33
C LYS A 393 -11.32 19.38 30.13
N GLN A 394 -12.22 18.57 29.62
CA GLN A 394 -12.61 17.30 30.20
C GLN A 394 -12.09 16.16 29.34
N ALA A 395 -11.37 15.23 29.97
CA ALA A 395 -11.00 13.99 29.32
C ALA A 395 -12.27 13.16 29.06
N ARG A 396 -12.44 12.69 27.82
CA ARG A 396 -13.51 11.75 27.48
C ARG A 396 -12.96 10.33 27.53
N ARG A 397 -13.75 9.42 28.10
CA ARG A 397 -13.45 7.98 28.10
C ARG A 397 -13.73 7.30 26.77
N ARG A 398 -14.59 7.89 25.93
CA ARG A 398 -15.01 7.35 24.63
C ARG A 398 -14.94 8.44 23.55
N PRO A 399 -14.52 8.11 22.31
CA PRO A 399 -14.63 8.98 21.14
C PRO A 399 -16.06 9.49 20.89
N ALA A 400 -16.18 10.58 20.13
CA ALA A 400 -17.48 11.13 19.74
C ALA A 400 -18.21 10.20 18.75
N ASP A 401 -19.55 10.24 18.76
CA ASP A 401 -20.36 9.42 17.86
C ASP A 401 -20.24 9.86 16.39
N TYR A 402 -19.68 11.06 16.15
CA TYR A 402 -19.28 11.58 14.84
C TYR A 402 -18.44 10.61 13.99
N TYR A 403 -17.66 9.71 14.61
CA TYR A 403 -16.83 8.75 13.87
C TYR A 403 -17.57 7.47 13.48
N ALA A 404 -18.80 7.28 13.96
CA ALA A 404 -19.64 6.14 13.62
C ALA A 404 -20.47 6.41 12.34
N GLY A 405 -21.16 5.37 11.88
CA GLY A 405 -21.82 5.29 10.58
C GLY A 405 -20.91 4.61 9.56
N PHE A 406 -21.52 3.81 8.68
CA PHE A 406 -20.79 3.01 7.69
C PHE A 406 -19.88 3.87 6.80
N GLU A 407 -20.38 5.01 6.31
CA GLU A 407 -19.60 5.95 5.49
C GLU A 407 -18.37 6.49 6.24
N ASN A 408 -18.53 6.92 7.50
CA ASN A 408 -17.42 7.44 8.30
C ASN A 408 -16.40 6.35 8.67
N ILE A 409 -16.83 5.10 8.85
CA ILE A 409 -15.93 3.96 9.04
C ILE A 409 -15.10 3.75 7.77
N CYS A 410 -15.75 3.68 6.60
CA CYS A 410 -15.07 3.54 5.31
C CYS A 410 -14.07 4.69 5.06
N LYS A 411 -14.49 5.92 5.34
CA LYS A 411 -13.63 7.11 5.27
C LYS A 411 -12.46 7.06 6.24
N SER A 412 -12.68 6.61 7.48
CA SER A 412 -11.62 6.43 8.48
C SER A 412 -10.56 5.43 8.02
N THR A 413 -10.94 4.44 7.21
CA THR A 413 -10.00 3.48 6.64
C THR A 413 -9.32 3.94 5.34
N GLU A 414 -9.56 5.17 4.88
CA GLU A 414 -9.07 5.67 3.58
C GLU A 414 -9.48 4.77 2.41
N PHE A 415 -10.63 4.09 2.54
CA PHE A 415 -11.09 3.06 1.61
C PHE A 415 -10.07 1.93 1.36
N ASN A 416 -9.08 1.76 2.23
CA ASN A 416 -8.04 0.74 2.12
C ASN A 416 -8.66 -0.65 2.28
N PRO A 417 -8.61 -1.53 1.26
CA PRO A 417 -9.29 -2.82 1.28
C PRO A 417 -8.89 -3.69 2.48
N ARG A 418 -7.61 -3.68 2.86
CA ARG A 418 -7.11 -4.47 3.99
C ARG A 418 -7.68 -3.97 5.32
N MET A 419 -7.76 -2.65 5.50
CA MET A 419 -8.32 -2.05 6.70
C MET A 419 -9.84 -2.30 6.79
N ILE A 420 -10.57 -2.12 5.69
CA ILE A 420 -12.00 -2.42 5.60
C ILE A 420 -12.28 -3.87 5.97
N ILE A 421 -11.57 -4.83 5.35
CA ILE A 421 -11.75 -6.26 5.63
C ILE A 421 -11.48 -6.54 7.12
N GLY A 422 -10.40 -5.98 7.67
CA GLY A 422 -10.06 -6.14 9.08
C GLY A 422 -11.15 -5.64 10.03
N ILE A 423 -11.72 -4.47 9.75
CA ILE A 423 -12.81 -3.88 10.54
C ILE A 423 -14.12 -4.67 10.36
N MET A 424 -14.49 -5.00 9.13
CA MET A 424 -15.71 -5.75 8.83
C MET A 424 -15.71 -7.15 9.45
N ASN A 425 -14.56 -7.82 9.54
CA ASN A 425 -14.47 -9.11 10.22
C ASN A 425 -14.82 -9.04 11.72
N MET A 426 -14.67 -7.87 12.36
CA MET A 426 -15.12 -7.66 13.74
C MET A 426 -16.64 -7.43 13.82
N PHE A 427 -17.25 -6.89 12.77
CA PHE A 427 -18.68 -6.55 12.74
C PHE A 427 -19.57 -7.68 12.24
N ILE A 428 -19.09 -8.51 11.31
CA ILE A 428 -19.85 -9.65 10.75
C ILE A 428 -20.45 -10.56 11.83
N PRO A 429 -19.73 -10.96 12.89
CA PRO A 429 -20.32 -11.76 13.97
C PRO A 429 -21.48 -11.05 14.68
N ILE A 430 -21.37 -9.74 14.89
CA ILE A 430 -22.40 -8.92 15.54
C ILE A 430 -23.64 -8.81 14.64
N ILE A 431 -23.43 -8.58 13.34
CA ILE A 431 -24.50 -8.52 12.34
C ILE A 431 -25.21 -9.88 12.27
N LYS A 432 -24.48 -11.00 12.35
CA LYS A 432 -25.07 -12.33 12.33
C LYS A 432 -25.96 -12.60 13.56
N ASP A 433 -25.58 -12.06 14.72
CA ASP A 433 -26.32 -12.25 15.99
C ASP A 433 -27.51 -11.28 16.12
N ARG A 434 -27.32 -10.00 15.75
CA ARG A 434 -28.25 -8.90 16.10
C ARG A 434 -28.73 -8.08 14.91
N ASN A 435 -28.32 -8.43 13.69
CA ASN A 435 -28.56 -7.71 12.43
C ASN A 435 -28.00 -6.29 12.34
N ARG A 436 -27.68 -5.63 13.47
CA ARG A 436 -27.20 -4.25 13.50
C ARG A 436 -26.03 -4.07 14.46
N VAL A 437 -25.09 -3.22 14.04
CA VAL A 437 -23.94 -2.78 14.83
C VAL A 437 -24.27 -1.43 15.45
N THR A 438 -24.28 -1.37 16.78
CA THR A 438 -24.52 -0.13 17.52
C THR A 438 -23.34 0.83 17.38
N ILE A 439 -23.58 2.13 17.59
CA ILE A 439 -22.52 3.15 17.59
C ILE A 439 -21.38 2.78 18.56
N SER A 440 -21.71 2.22 19.73
CA SER A 440 -20.69 1.81 20.70
C SER A 440 -19.79 0.68 20.18
N GLU A 441 -20.39 -0.32 19.52
CA GLU A 441 -19.64 -1.43 18.91
C GLU A 441 -18.79 -0.95 17.73
N GLN A 442 -19.30 -0.01 16.93
CA GLN A 442 -18.56 0.61 15.83
C GLN A 442 -17.30 1.34 16.32
N ILE A 443 -17.44 2.21 17.33
CA ILE A 443 -16.31 2.93 17.93
C ILE A 443 -15.32 1.96 18.57
N SER A 444 -15.80 0.91 19.24
CA SER A 444 -14.94 -0.13 19.81
C SER A 444 -14.16 -0.90 18.73
N GLY A 445 -14.79 -1.17 17.58
CA GLY A 445 -14.15 -1.80 16.43
C GLY A 445 -13.05 -0.92 15.85
N LEU A 446 -13.32 0.38 15.63
CA LEU A 446 -12.31 1.34 15.18
C LEU A 446 -11.11 1.39 16.13
N GLN A 447 -11.36 1.47 17.43
CA GLN A 447 -10.30 1.52 18.45
C GLN A 447 -9.48 0.22 18.49
N SER A 448 -10.14 -0.95 18.38
CA SER A 448 -9.46 -2.26 18.36
C SER A 448 -8.55 -2.39 17.13
N TYR A 449 -9.02 -1.92 15.96
CA TYR A 449 -8.20 -1.89 14.76
C TYR A 449 -7.01 -0.92 14.90
N PHE A 450 -7.26 0.27 15.43
CA PHE A 450 -6.24 1.28 15.70
C PHE A 450 -5.12 0.74 16.59
N GLU A 451 -5.43 -0.01 17.66
CA GLU A 451 -4.42 -0.59 18.55
C GLU A 451 -3.50 -1.59 17.85
N SER A 452 -4.06 -2.37 16.93
CA SER A 452 -3.27 -3.29 16.10
C SER A 452 -2.42 -2.55 15.07
N PHE A 453 -2.97 -1.49 14.46
CA PHE A 453 -2.22 -0.64 13.54
C PHE A 453 -1.09 0.10 14.24
N ARG A 454 -1.33 0.62 15.45
CA ARG A 454 -0.31 1.19 16.34
C ARG A 454 0.81 0.19 16.62
N SER A 455 0.46 -1.05 16.95
CA SER A 455 1.45 -2.11 17.21
C SER A 455 2.32 -2.36 15.99
N LEU A 456 1.75 -2.36 14.78
CA LEU A 456 2.51 -2.44 13.54
C LEU A 456 3.48 -1.26 13.37
N LEU A 457 3.01 -0.02 13.55
CA LEU A 457 3.86 1.17 13.41
C LEU A 457 4.99 1.22 14.44
N SER A 458 4.76 0.68 15.63
CA SER A 458 5.75 0.58 16.70
C SER A 458 6.91 -0.37 16.34
N THR A 459 6.75 -1.24 15.35
CA THR A 459 7.81 -2.16 14.88
C THR A 459 8.85 -1.47 13.98
N ILE A 460 8.54 -0.28 13.44
CA ILE A 460 9.45 0.46 12.58
C ILE A 460 10.27 1.41 13.45
N ALA A 461 11.48 0.97 13.81
CA ALA A 461 12.35 1.65 14.76
C ALA A 461 12.94 2.96 14.21
N ILE A 462 12.93 3.98 15.06
CA ILE A 462 13.55 5.28 14.86
C ILE A 462 14.41 5.53 16.09
N ASP A 463 15.61 6.07 15.90
CA ASP A 463 16.49 6.48 16.97
C ASP A 463 16.48 8.01 17.05
N SER A 464 16.05 8.56 18.18
CA SER A 464 16.18 9.99 18.47
C SER A 464 17.17 10.17 19.62
N SER A 465 18.12 11.09 19.48
CA SER A 465 19.16 11.30 20.52
C SER A 465 18.61 11.65 21.91
N ASP A 466 17.38 12.17 21.97
CA ASP A 466 16.67 12.54 23.20
C ASP A 466 15.79 11.41 23.75
N GLY A 467 15.70 10.25 23.07
CA GLY A 467 14.89 9.08 23.42
C GLY A 467 13.37 9.31 23.36
N ARG A 468 12.91 10.47 22.86
CA ARG A 468 11.47 10.83 22.84
C ARG A 468 10.70 10.20 21.67
N ILE A 469 11.40 9.77 20.62
CA ILE A 469 10.82 9.12 19.44
C ILE A 469 11.64 7.86 19.15
N ASN A 470 11.07 6.71 19.49
CA ASN A 470 11.74 5.41 19.34
C ASN A 470 11.21 4.61 18.13
N ASN A 471 10.10 5.06 17.55
CA ASN A 471 9.46 4.39 16.43
C ASN A 471 8.55 5.36 15.64
N ILE A 472 8.05 4.89 14.49
CA ILE A 472 7.14 5.68 13.63
C ILE A 472 5.87 6.10 14.36
N TYR A 473 5.33 5.26 15.25
CA TYR A 473 4.13 5.63 16.00
C TYR A 473 4.38 6.84 16.92
N ASP A 474 5.51 6.88 17.63
CA ASP A 474 5.85 8.01 18.51
C ASP A 474 5.88 9.33 17.73
N LEU A 475 6.47 9.33 16.52
CA LEU A 475 6.48 10.49 15.63
C LEU A 475 5.05 10.91 15.26
N VAL A 476 4.23 9.94 14.82
CA VAL A 476 2.84 10.16 14.43
C VAL A 476 1.98 10.65 15.61
N ASP A 477 2.19 10.14 16.82
CA ASP A 477 1.51 10.55 18.05
C ASP A 477 1.79 12.03 18.37
N LYS A 478 3.05 12.48 18.25
CA LYS A 478 3.41 13.90 18.48
C LYS A 478 2.72 14.83 17.48
N ILE A 479 2.66 14.44 16.21
CA ILE A 479 1.95 15.17 15.15
C ILE A 479 0.45 15.19 15.45
N ALA A 480 -0.15 14.05 15.78
CA ALA A 480 -1.58 13.93 16.06
C ALA A 480 -2.00 14.78 17.26
N TRP A 481 -1.19 14.83 18.32
CA TRP A 481 -1.42 15.71 19.46
C TRP A 481 -1.24 17.20 19.13
N PHE A 482 -0.39 17.54 18.17
CA PHE A 482 -0.32 18.91 17.68
C PHE A 482 -1.63 19.29 16.96
N PHE A 483 -2.13 18.45 16.04
CA PHE A 483 -3.42 18.70 15.37
C PHE A 483 -4.61 18.66 16.32
N ASN A 484 -4.55 17.82 17.37
CA ASN A 484 -5.53 17.87 18.45
C ASN A 484 -5.59 19.27 19.08
N ASN A 485 -4.43 19.84 19.42
CA ASN A 485 -4.36 21.16 20.02
C ASN A 485 -4.87 22.28 19.09
N GLU A 486 -4.84 22.11 17.78
CA GLU A 486 -5.46 23.08 16.85
C GLU A 486 -6.99 23.12 16.96
N ILE A 487 -7.62 22.03 17.41
CA ILE A 487 -9.08 21.93 17.58
C ILE A 487 -9.49 22.24 19.03
N TYR A 488 -8.77 21.70 20.01
CA TYR A 488 -9.10 21.75 21.44
C TYR A 488 -8.20 22.67 22.26
N GLY A 489 -7.28 23.39 21.61
CA GLY A 489 -6.39 24.36 22.23
C GLY A 489 -7.15 25.51 22.88
N ASP A 490 -6.45 26.39 23.57
CA ASP A 490 -7.12 27.44 24.33
C ASP A 490 -7.76 28.47 23.39
N LYS A 491 -7.08 28.80 22.29
CA LYS A 491 -7.63 29.60 21.19
C LYS A 491 -8.49 28.75 20.25
N PHE A 492 -9.61 29.31 19.81
CA PHE A 492 -10.48 28.74 18.81
C PHE A 492 -9.95 29.05 17.41
N SER A 493 -9.76 28.01 16.60
CA SER A 493 -9.41 28.14 15.19
C SER A 493 -10.59 27.71 14.31
N SER A 494 -11.10 28.63 13.50
CA SER A 494 -12.10 28.30 12.47
C SER A 494 -11.51 27.52 11.27
N GLN A 495 -10.19 27.39 11.22
CA GLN A 495 -9.42 26.69 10.19
C GLN A 495 -8.21 26.01 10.84
N PRO A 496 -8.43 24.93 11.62
CA PRO A 496 -7.34 24.19 12.24
C PRO A 496 -6.35 23.68 11.18
N LYS A 497 -5.09 23.52 11.58
CA LYS A 497 -4.07 22.87 10.75
C LYS A 497 -4.13 21.35 10.88
N GLY A 498 -3.86 20.64 9.79
CA GLY A 498 -3.90 19.17 9.75
C GLY A 498 -3.18 18.54 8.56
N VAL A 499 -2.51 19.36 7.75
CA VAL A 499 -1.63 18.92 6.66
C VAL A 499 -0.22 19.38 6.99
N ILE A 500 0.74 18.47 6.88
CA ILE A 500 2.17 18.72 7.08
C ILE A 500 2.79 19.05 5.73
N VAL A 501 3.65 20.06 5.69
CA VAL A 501 4.51 20.38 4.56
C VAL A 501 5.97 20.11 4.96
N LEU A 502 6.71 19.41 4.11
CA LEU A 502 8.16 19.23 4.30
C LEU A 502 8.85 20.47 3.75
N ASP A 503 9.27 21.34 4.67
CA ASP A 503 9.99 22.57 4.35
C ASP A 503 11.49 22.31 4.15
N ARG A 504 12.21 23.29 3.57
CA ARG A 504 13.67 23.18 3.33
C ARG A 504 14.48 22.94 4.60
N ASP A 505 13.96 23.32 5.76
CA ASP A 505 14.60 23.12 7.06
C ASP A 505 14.31 21.73 7.65
N THR A 506 13.50 20.89 6.99
CA THR A 506 13.24 19.51 7.42
C THR A 506 14.48 18.64 7.19
N PRO A 507 15.07 18.04 8.24
CA PRO A 507 16.23 17.16 8.10
C PRO A 507 15.91 15.94 7.25
N ARG A 508 16.89 15.46 6.48
CA ARG A 508 16.72 14.36 5.53
C ARG A 508 16.18 13.11 6.21
N GLU A 509 16.71 12.76 7.38
CA GLU A 509 16.34 11.58 8.15
C GLU A 509 14.90 11.65 8.68
N LEU A 510 14.44 12.85 9.06
CA LEU A 510 13.04 13.07 9.40
C LEU A 510 12.14 12.91 8.16
N GLY A 511 12.60 13.38 7.00
CA GLY A 511 11.96 13.08 5.71
C GLY A 511 11.85 11.58 5.43
N GLU A 512 12.90 10.79 5.71
CA GLU A 512 12.86 9.33 5.56
C GLU A 512 11.82 8.69 6.49
N ALA A 513 11.73 9.16 7.75
CA ALA A 513 10.72 8.68 8.69
C ALA A 513 9.29 8.99 8.22
N ILE A 514 9.05 10.18 7.67
CA ILE A 514 7.76 10.53 7.04
C ILE A 514 7.46 9.63 5.85
N GLY A 515 8.46 9.35 5.00
CA GLY A 515 8.34 8.40 3.89
C GLY A 515 7.95 6.98 4.34
N LEU A 516 8.54 6.49 5.42
CA LEU A 516 8.16 5.19 6.00
C LEU A 516 6.73 5.20 6.58
N ALA A 517 6.31 6.31 7.17
CA ALA A 517 4.94 6.48 7.65
C ALA A 517 3.92 6.52 6.51
N LEU A 518 4.26 7.10 5.35
CA LEU A 518 3.47 7.02 4.11
C LEU A 518 3.37 5.57 3.61
N ASN A 519 4.48 4.84 3.54
CA ASN A 519 4.48 3.44 3.12
C ASN A 519 3.60 2.55 4.00
N ALA A 520 3.62 2.80 5.31
CA ALA A 520 2.78 2.07 6.27
C ALA A 520 1.29 2.46 6.21
N GLY A 521 0.94 3.57 5.54
CA GLY A 521 -0.43 4.10 5.48
C GLY A 521 -0.82 4.91 6.72
N ALA A 522 0.15 5.33 7.55
CA ALA A 522 -0.12 6.21 8.69
C ALA A 522 -0.30 7.67 8.24
N LEU A 523 0.39 8.04 7.15
CA LEU A 523 0.25 9.30 6.45
C LEU A 523 -0.30 9.05 5.05
N ILE A 524 -0.99 10.05 4.50
CA ILE A 524 -1.57 10.05 3.15
C ILE A 524 -1.07 11.30 2.42
N SER A 525 -0.58 11.14 1.18
CA SER A 525 -0.16 12.27 0.35
C SER A 525 -1.35 13.19 0.05
N THR A 526 -1.12 14.50 0.03
CA THR A 526 -2.16 15.49 -0.30
C THR A 526 -1.95 16.17 -1.65
N GLU A 527 -0.82 15.95 -2.32
CA GLU A 527 -0.63 16.40 -3.71
C GLU A 527 -1.11 15.31 -4.67
N ASN A 528 -1.95 15.70 -5.64
CA ASN A 528 -2.34 14.82 -6.73
C ASN A 528 -1.09 14.53 -7.57
N SER A 529 -0.72 13.26 -7.65
CA SER A 529 0.42 12.76 -8.42
C SER A 529 0.35 13.08 -9.92
N ASP A 530 -0.79 13.58 -10.41
CA ASP A 530 -0.95 14.12 -11.76
C ASP A 530 -0.24 15.46 -12.03
N SER A 531 0.15 16.19 -10.98
CA SER A 531 0.74 17.53 -11.14
C SER A 531 2.27 17.59 -11.03
N LYS A 532 2.95 16.58 -10.46
CA LYS A 532 4.41 16.49 -10.39
C LYS A 532 4.85 15.06 -10.66
N GLY A 533 5.80 14.88 -11.57
CA GLY A 533 6.16 13.59 -12.14
C GLY A 533 6.71 12.57 -11.14
N GLY A 534 5.82 11.81 -10.49
CA GLY A 534 6.03 10.44 -10.00
C GLY A 534 7.26 10.15 -9.12
N ASP A 535 8.00 11.14 -8.66
CA ASP A 535 9.23 10.89 -7.94
C ASP A 535 8.89 10.32 -6.55
N LEU A 536 9.60 9.28 -6.11
CA LEU A 536 9.27 8.54 -4.88
C LEU A 536 10.21 8.90 -3.72
N THR A 537 10.98 9.97 -3.86
CA THR A 537 12.05 10.36 -2.93
C THR A 537 11.60 11.38 -1.89
N ASN A 538 12.50 11.75 -0.96
CA ASN A 538 12.20 12.80 0.04
C ASN A 538 11.89 14.15 -0.62
N GLU A 539 12.43 14.40 -1.81
CA GLU A 539 12.27 15.66 -2.54
C GLU A 539 10.89 15.79 -3.20
N SER A 540 10.14 14.68 -3.28
CA SER A 540 8.81 14.63 -3.87
C SER A 540 7.67 14.64 -2.85
N ILE A 541 7.95 14.24 -1.59
CA ILE A 541 6.97 14.34 -0.50
C ILE A 541 6.86 15.81 -0.07
N ASN A 542 6.03 16.58 -0.78
CA ASN A 542 5.82 17.98 -0.46
C ASN A 542 4.83 18.17 0.69
N SER A 543 3.73 17.41 0.68
CA SER A 543 2.71 17.52 1.71
C SER A 543 1.96 16.22 1.97
N CYS A 544 1.64 15.98 3.24
CA CYS A 544 0.89 14.81 3.67
C CYS A 544 0.00 15.12 4.88
N ARG A 545 -1.02 14.30 5.11
CA ARG A 545 -1.90 14.35 6.28
C ARG A 545 -1.87 13.04 7.05
N LEU A 546 -2.32 13.06 8.29
CA LEU A 546 -2.62 11.82 9.01
C LEU A 546 -3.75 11.05 8.30
N SER A 547 -3.63 9.73 8.30
CA SER A 547 -4.76 8.87 7.96
C SER A 547 -5.93 9.17 8.89
N TYR A 548 -7.14 9.15 8.35
CA TYR A 548 -8.35 9.38 9.11
C TYR A 548 -8.60 8.30 10.17
N LEU A 549 -7.89 7.18 10.12
CA LEU A 549 -7.93 6.14 11.15
C LEU A 549 -7.52 6.70 12.52
N PHE A 550 -6.64 7.70 12.56
CA PHE A 550 -6.22 8.35 13.80
C PHE A 550 -7.31 9.29 14.37
N SER A 551 -8.31 9.66 13.58
CA SER A 551 -9.25 10.73 13.94
C SER A 551 -10.09 10.40 15.16
N HIS A 552 -10.60 9.17 15.27
CA HIS A 552 -11.44 8.79 16.42
C HIS A 552 -10.63 8.76 17.73
N HIS A 553 -9.37 8.32 17.67
CA HIS A 553 -8.51 8.23 18.84
C HIS A 553 -8.07 9.62 19.33
N TYR A 554 -7.60 10.46 18.41
CA TYR A 554 -7.10 11.80 18.73
C TYR A 554 -8.19 12.87 18.66
N GLY A 555 -9.44 12.54 18.33
CA GLY A 555 -10.51 13.53 18.19
C GLY A 555 -10.33 14.51 17.03
N LEU A 556 -9.76 14.08 15.90
CA LEU A 556 -9.50 14.92 14.73
C LEU A 556 -10.71 14.94 13.77
N LEU A 557 -10.68 15.81 12.76
CA LEU A 557 -11.73 15.90 11.75
C LEU A 557 -11.53 14.86 10.63
N LEU A 558 -12.62 14.38 10.03
CA LEU A 558 -12.60 13.52 8.82
C LEU A 558 -12.63 14.32 7.52
N THR A 559 -11.95 15.47 7.50
CA THR A 559 -11.85 16.35 6.34
C THR A 559 -10.40 16.77 6.13
N GLN A 560 -10.08 17.41 5.02
CA GLN A 560 -8.75 17.98 4.82
C GLN A 560 -8.68 19.37 5.49
N GLN A 561 -7.59 19.62 6.21
CA GLN A 561 -7.31 20.88 6.91
C GLN A 561 -6.24 21.72 6.21
N GLY A 562 -5.94 22.91 6.75
CA GLY A 562 -4.89 23.77 6.24
C GLY A 562 -3.46 23.24 6.53
N PRO A 563 -2.46 23.68 5.73
CA PRO A 563 -1.07 23.25 5.84
C PRO A 563 -0.29 23.95 6.97
N ILE A 564 0.73 23.26 7.48
CA ILE A 564 1.76 23.74 8.41
C ILE A 564 3.09 23.04 8.16
N ASP A 565 4.19 23.76 8.33
CA ASP A 565 5.55 23.23 8.16
C ASP A 565 5.91 22.23 9.28
N LEU A 566 6.54 21.12 8.91
CA LEU A 566 6.96 20.08 9.85
C LEU A 566 7.96 20.61 10.88
N SER A 567 8.90 21.45 10.46
CA SER A 567 9.88 22.07 11.36
C SER A 567 9.23 22.88 12.48
N ARG A 568 8.08 23.51 12.21
CA ARG A 568 7.30 24.26 13.21
C ARG A 568 6.62 23.35 14.24
N ILE A 569 6.11 22.20 13.80
CA ILE A 569 5.55 21.18 14.71
C ILE A 569 6.66 20.69 15.65
N MET A 570 7.83 20.35 15.12
CA MET A 570 8.95 19.84 15.91
C MET A 570 9.44 20.85 16.95
N LYS A 571 9.61 22.13 16.56
CA LYS A 571 9.96 23.22 17.48
C LYS A 571 8.93 23.39 18.59
N SER A 572 7.63 23.31 18.27
CA SER A 572 6.55 23.47 19.27
C SER A 572 6.49 22.36 20.32
N LYS A 573 7.14 21.22 20.05
CA LYS A 573 7.16 20.05 20.93
C LYS A 573 8.53 19.84 21.59
N ASP A 574 9.45 20.80 21.43
CA ASP A 574 10.84 20.71 21.87
C ASP A 574 11.52 19.41 21.37
N ILE A 575 11.22 19.01 20.14
CA ILE A 575 11.84 17.84 19.50
C ILE A 575 13.01 18.32 18.67
N ASN A 576 14.21 17.78 18.92
CA ASN A 576 15.38 18.08 18.11
C ASN A 576 15.33 17.29 16.79
N SER A 577 14.77 17.91 15.75
CA SER A 577 14.58 17.30 14.43
C SER A 577 15.87 16.77 13.80
N GLY A 578 17.02 17.41 14.06
CA GLY A 578 18.32 17.00 13.53
C GLY A 578 18.91 15.74 14.16
N SER A 579 18.21 15.17 15.16
CA SER A 579 18.69 14.01 15.91
C SER A 579 17.91 12.72 15.64
N ILE A 580 16.93 12.76 14.76
CA ILE A 580 16.10 11.61 14.38
C ILE A 580 16.84 10.82 13.30
N ARG A 581 16.95 9.50 13.46
CA ARG A 581 17.57 8.57 12.50
C ARG A 581 16.72 7.32 12.37
N VAL A 582 16.49 6.85 11.14
CA VAL A 582 15.81 5.55 10.95
C VAL A 582 16.80 4.42 11.27
N VAL A 583 16.42 3.51 12.17
CA VAL A 583 17.26 2.36 12.53
C VAL A 583 17.21 1.33 11.41
N ARG A 584 18.34 1.12 10.73
CA ARG A 584 18.48 0.06 9.73
C ARG A 584 19.02 -1.19 10.39
N THR A 585 18.25 -2.28 10.34
CA THR A 585 18.66 -3.59 10.88
C THR A 585 19.88 -4.19 10.19
N SER A 586 20.35 -3.62 9.07
CA SER A 586 21.54 -4.07 8.34
C SER A 586 22.87 -3.78 9.05
N ASN A 587 22.89 -2.94 10.09
CA ASN A 587 24.14 -2.50 10.74
C ASN A 587 24.46 -3.22 12.07
N TYR A 588 23.71 -4.26 12.46
CA TYR A 588 24.05 -5.03 13.65
C TYR A 588 25.22 -5.96 13.37
N ASN A 589 26.44 -5.45 13.56
CA ASN A 589 27.66 -6.25 13.73
C ASN A 589 27.87 -6.71 15.19
N ASP A 590 27.02 -6.28 16.13
CA ASP A 590 27.15 -6.65 17.55
C ASP A 590 25.91 -7.40 18.05
N ASP A 591 26.09 -8.70 18.30
CA ASP A 591 25.18 -9.57 19.05
C ASP A 591 25.03 -9.06 20.50
N ARG A 592 24.13 -8.10 20.72
CA ARG A 592 23.51 -7.89 22.03
C ARG A 592 22.00 -7.83 21.85
N GLN A 593 21.39 -9.02 21.86
CA GLN A 593 19.98 -9.15 22.24
C GLN A 593 19.78 -8.45 23.59
N PHE A 594 19.12 -7.29 23.58
CA PHE A 594 18.56 -6.74 24.80
C PHE A 594 17.43 -7.66 25.23
N ARG A 595 17.68 -8.46 26.27
CA ARG A 595 16.64 -9.16 27.02
C ARG A 595 15.66 -8.11 27.51
N LEU A 596 14.42 -8.18 27.03
CA LEU A 596 13.28 -7.58 27.71
C LEU A 596 13.12 -8.29 29.05
N GLU A 597 13.69 -7.71 30.12
CA GLU A 597 13.29 -8.07 31.47
C GLU A 597 11.89 -7.49 31.71
N LEU A 598 10.89 -8.36 31.60
CA LEU A 598 9.56 -8.12 32.13
C LEU A 598 9.68 -7.99 33.65
N LYS A 599 9.34 -6.81 34.19
CA LYS A 599 8.95 -6.65 35.60
C LYS A 599 7.45 -6.45 35.69
#